data_AF-A0A8B8PUH9-F1
#
_entry.id   AF-A0A8B8PUH9-F1
#
_cell.length_a   1.000
_cell.length_b   1.000
_cell.length_c   1.000
_cell.angle_alpha   90.00
_cell.angle_beta   90.00
_cell.angle_gamma   90.00
#
_symmetry.space_group_name_H-M   'P 1'
#
loop_
_entity.id
_entity.type
_entity.pdbx_description
1 polymer ?
#
loop_
_entity_poly.entity_id
_entity_poly.type
_entity_poly.pdbx_seq_one_letter_code
_entity_poly.pdbx_strand_id
1 'polypeptide(L)'
;MTENQLQNLRKRIGPHPNLDQNGRLLHLINPIGAFNEWVVLTYNLQVLGDQIKENSKLREKLDDVVDNYVKQLETSCKIRPEGPAAYPIPTVHGTVSPYPSDAMPYWVAMMNQRLEDLEKRFRKMEDLVMENPGA
;
A
#
# COMPACT_ATOMS: atom_id res chain seq x y z
N MET A 1 15.14 22.24 -2.68
CA MET A 1 16.19 23.04 -3.32
C MET A 1 16.71 22.23 -4.48
N THR A 2 16.73 22.90 -5.62
CA THR A 2 16.10 22.40 -6.84
C THR A 2 17.14 22.09 -7.91
N GLU A 3 16.70 21.52 -9.04
CA GLU A 3 17.43 21.36 -10.30
C GLU A 3 18.49 22.44 -10.58
N ASN A 4 18.21 23.69 -10.19
CA ASN A 4 19.13 24.83 -10.24
C ASN A 4 20.49 24.58 -9.54
N GLN A 5 20.53 23.93 -8.38
CA GLN A 5 21.80 23.62 -7.72
C GLN A 5 22.60 22.58 -8.47
N LEU A 6 21.94 21.54 -8.98
CA LEU A 6 22.56 20.52 -9.81
C LEU A 6 23.10 21.14 -11.11
N GLN A 7 22.32 22.01 -11.75
CA GLN A 7 22.74 22.77 -12.94
C GLN A 7 23.92 23.69 -12.63
N ASN A 8 23.92 24.38 -11.49
CA ASN A 8 25.02 25.24 -11.08
C ASN A 8 26.29 24.44 -10.78
N LEU A 9 26.16 23.29 -10.12
CA LEU A 9 27.27 22.37 -9.88
C LEU A 9 27.86 21.88 -11.22
N ARG A 10 27.02 21.38 -12.13
CA ARG A 10 27.43 20.91 -13.47
C ARG A 10 28.12 22.00 -14.29
N LYS A 11 27.61 23.23 -14.26
CA LYS A 11 28.26 24.38 -14.92
C LYS A 11 29.63 24.70 -14.32
N ARG A 12 29.78 24.54 -13.00
CA ARG A 12 31.02 24.87 -12.28
C ARG A 12 32.13 23.85 -12.50
N ILE A 13 31.81 22.56 -12.41
CA ILE A 13 32.81 21.48 -12.49
C ILE A 13 33.00 20.93 -13.91
N GLY A 14 32.07 21.26 -14.82
CA GLY A 14 32.07 20.74 -16.19
C GLY A 14 31.78 19.23 -16.25
N PRO A 15 32.08 18.58 -17.40
CA PRO A 15 32.06 17.13 -17.50
C PRO A 15 33.19 16.55 -16.65
N HIS A 16 32.85 16.11 -15.43
CA HIS A 16 33.83 15.58 -14.48
C HIS A 16 33.64 14.06 -14.30
N PRO A 17 34.64 13.22 -14.63
CA PRO A 17 34.49 11.76 -14.63
C PRO A 17 34.24 11.17 -13.24
N ASN A 18 34.58 11.91 -12.18
CA ASN A 18 34.41 11.46 -10.79
C ASN A 18 33.03 11.79 -10.19
N LEU A 19 32.12 12.42 -10.93
CA LEU A 19 30.75 12.66 -10.49
C LEU A 19 29.78 11.93 -11.42
N ASP A 20 29.12 10.92 -10.89
CA ASP A 20 28.10 10.13 -11.57
C ASP A 20 26.71 10.34 -10.93
N GLN A 21 25.65 9.86 -11.58
CA GLN A 21 24.28 9.99 -11.10
C GLN A 21 23.60 8.62 -11.01
N ASN A 22 23.17 8.24 -9.81
CA ASN A 22 22.39 7.03 -9.57
C ASN A 22 20.94 7.42 -9.23
N GLY A 23 20.09 7.40 -10.25
CA GLY A 23 18.73 7.92 -10.15
C GLY A 23 18.73 9.43 -9.85
N ARG A 24 18.18 9.81 -8.69
CA ARG A 24 18.16 11.22 -8.23
C ARG A 24 19.38 11.59 -7.37
N LEU A 25 20.20 10.62 -6.94
CA LEU A 25 21.37 10.87 -6.10
C LEU A 25 22.62 11.03 -6.94
N LEU A 26 23.53 11.86 -6.45
CA LEU A 26 24.87 12.03 -7.02
C LEU A 26 25.85 11.08 -6.32
N HIS A 27 26.68 10.42 -7.11
CA HIS A 27 27.70 9.51 -6.63
C HIS A 27 29.10 10.07 -6.94
N LEU A 28 29.93 10.17 -5.92
CA LEU A 28 31.32 10.62 -6.04
C LEU A 28 32.25 9.41 -6.07
N ILE A 29 32.95 9.23 -7.19
CA ILE A 29 33.91 8.14 -7.36
C ILE A 29 35.26 8.52 -6.73
N ASN A 30 35.66 9.78 -6.86
CA ASN A 30 36.84 10.37 -6.24
C ASN A 30 36.54 11.83 -5.84
N PRO A 31 37.37 12.46 -4.99
CA PRO A 31 37.25 13.89 -4.68
C PRO A 31 37.24 14.77 -5.93
N ILE A 32 36.45 15.85 -5.88
CA ILE A 32 36.22 16.80 -6.99
C ILE A 32 36.52 18.26 -6.60
N GLY A 33 37.04 18.49 -5.39
CA GLY A 33 37.60 19.75 -4.93
C GLY A 33 36.77 20.48 -3.88
N ALA A 34 37.15 20.28 -2.61
CA ALA A 34 36.67 20.96 -1.39
C ALA A 34 35.16 21.29 -1.32
N PHE A 35 34.78 22.48 -1.82
CA PHE A 35 33.41 22.98 -1.73
C PHE A 35 32.44 22.18 -2.62
N ASN A 36 32.94 21.56 -3.69
CA ASN A 36 32.11 20.80 -4.61
C ASN A 36 31.55 19.52 -3.97
N GLU A 37 32.33 18.86 -3.11
CA GLU A 37 31.89 17.70 -2.32
C GLU A 37 30.78 18.10 -1.35
N TRP A 38 30.90 19.28 -0.72
CA TRP A 38 29.86 19.79 0.18
C TRP A 38 28.55 20.07 -0.56
N VAL A 39 28.62 20.61 -1.79
CA VAL A 39 27.42 20.83 -2.62
C VAL A 39 26.77 19.49 -2.99
N VAL A 40 27.55 18.48 -3.35
CA VAL A 40 27.02 17.13 -3.63
C VAL A 40 26.36 16.51 -2.40
N LEU A 41 27.00 16.61 -1.23
CA LEU A 41 26.46 16.08 0.02
C LEU A 41 25.13 16.75 0.38
N THR A 42 25.06 18.08 0.31
CA THR A 42 23.84 18.83 0.66
C THR A 42 22.71 18.60 -0.32
N TYR A 43 23.02 18.46 -1.61
CA TYR A 43 22.05 18.03 -2.61
C TYR A 43 21.48 16.64 -2.28
N ASN A 44 22.33 15.65 -2.02
CA ASN A 44 21.88 14.29 -1.69
C ASN A 44 21.07 14.24 -0.40
N LEU A 45 21.50 14.93 0.66
CA LEU A 45 20.74 15.02 1.91
C LEU A 45 19.34 15.59 1.70
N GLN A 46 19.21 16.55 0.79
CA GLN A 46 17.91 17.11 0.47
C GLN A 46 17.04 16.13 -0.31
N VAL A 47 17.59 15.48 -1.34
CA VAL A 47 16.87 14.44 -2.10
C VAL A 47 16.37 13.34 -1.17
N LEU A 48 17.22 12.88 -0.24
CA LEU A 48 16.84 11.90 0.78
C LEU A 48 15.76 12.45 1.71
N GLY A 49 15.87 13.69 2.16
CA GLY A 49 14.85 14.34 2.99
C GLY A 49 13.49 14.43 2.31
N ASP A 50 13.47 14.74 1.01
CA ASP A 50 12.23 14.79 0.21
C ASP A 50 11.65 13.38 0.02
N GLN A 51 12.50 12.37 -0.26
CA GLN A 51 12.07 10.97 -0.34
C GLN A 51 11.52 10.44 0.99
N ILE A 52 12.12 10.80 2.12
CA ILE A 52 11.63 10.42 3.45
C ILE A 52 10.24 11.01 3.70
N LYS A 53 10.03 12.29 3.34
CA LYS A 53 8.70 12.93 3.47
C LYS A 53 7.65 12.25 2.59
N GLU A 54 7.98 11.94 1.34
CA GLU A 54 7.10 11.20 0.45
C GLU A 54 6.80 9.81 1.03
N ASN A 55 7.82 9.09 1.52
CA ASN A 55 7.64 7.78 2.15
C ASN A 55 6.73 7.84 3.39
N SER A 56 6.88 8.86 4.24
CA SER A 56 6.00 9.08 5.39
C SER A 56 4.54 9.27 4.97
N LYS A 57 4.28 10.10 3.95
CA LYS A 57 2.92 10.27 3.41
C LYS A 57 2.34 8.97 2.85
N LEU A 58 3.16 8.18 2.16
CA LEU A 58 2.73 6.88 1.63
C LEU A 58 2.43 5.88 2.75
N ARG A 59 3.18 5.90 3.86
CA ARG A 59 2.89 5.10 5.04
C ARG A 59 1.56 5.46 5.68
N GLU A 60 1.27 6.74 5.84
CA GLU A 60 -0.03 7.21 6.35
C GLU A 60 -1.19 6.73 5.46
N LYS A 61 -1.06 6.87 4.14
CA LYS A 61 -2.06 6.35 3.18
C LYS A 61 -2.23 4.82 3.28
N LEU A 62 -1.14 4.08 3.50
CA LEU A 62 -1.19 2.63 3.67
C LEU A 62 -1.95 2.25 4.94
N ASP A 63 -1.68 2.93 6.05
CA ASP A 63 -2.37 2.71 7.32
C ASP A 63 -3.88 2.97 7.16
N ASP A 64 -4.27 4.04 6.47
CA ASP A 64 -5.67 4.35 6.16
C ASP A 64 -6.36 3.26 5.32
N VAL A 65 -5.67 2.73 4.31
CA VAL A 65 -6.19 1.64 3.46
C VAL A 65 -6.39 0.36 4.27
N VAL A 66 -5.42 0.01 5.12
CA VAL A 66 -5.49 -1.18 5.98
C VAL A 66 -6.62 -1.04 7.00
N ASP A 67 -6.75 0.11 7.66
CA ASP A 67 -7.83 0.37 8.63
C ASP A 67 -9.21 0.27 7.97
N ASN A 68 -9.37 0.84 6.77
CA ASN A 68 -10.62 0.72 6.00
C ASN A 68 -10.93 -0.74 5.62
N TYR A 69 -9.92 -1.51 5.21
CA TYR A 69 -10.08 -2.92 4.88
C TYR A 69 -10.53 -3.74 6.10
N VAL A 70 -9.89 -3.53 7.26
CA VAL A 70 -10.27 -4.18 8.52
C VAL A 70 -11.70 -3.84 8.92
N LYS A 71 -12.11 -2.56 8.83
CA LYS A 71 -13.50 -2.15 9.11
C LYS A 71 -14.52 -2.82 8.18
N GLN A 72 -14.18 -2.98 6.89
CA GLN A 72 -15.05 -3.67 5.93
C GLN A 72 -15.15 -5.16 6.23
N LEU A 73 -14.05 -5.80 6.64
CA LEU A 73 -14.03 -7.19 7.11
C LEU A 73 -14.93 -7.37 8.34
N GLU A 74 -14.74 -6.54 9.37
CA GLU A 74 -15.56 -6.60 10.58
C GLU A 74 -17.05 -6.44 10.27
N THR A 75 -17.40 -5.49 9.41
CA THR A 75 -18.79 -5.27 8.98
C THR A 75 -19.33 -6.50 8.25
N SER A 76 -18.55 -7.06 7.33
CA SER A 76 -18.94 -8.25 6.55
C SER A 76 -19.11 -9.49 7.43
N CYS A 77 -18.31 -9.64 8.49
CA CYS A 77 -18.43 -10.71 9.48
C CYS A 77 -19.62 -10.51 10.44
N LYS A 78 -19.99 -9.26 10.77
CA LYS A 78 -21.13 -8.94 11.65
C LYS A 78 -22.48 -9.10 10.95
N ILE A 79 -22.55 -8.94 9.63
CA ILE A 79 -23.79 -9.13 8.86
C ILE A 79 -24.08 -10.63 8.76
N ARG A 80 -25.02 -11.12 9.57
CA ARG A 80 -25.62 -12.45 9.40
C ARG A 80 -26.30 -12.48 8.01
N PRO A 81 -25.84 -13.26 7.03
CA PRO A 81 -26.57 -13.40 5.79
C PRO A 81 -27.99 -13.88 6.03
N GLU A 82 -28.89 -13.39 5.18
CA GLU A 82 -30.25 -13.87 5.04
C GLU A 82 -30.19 -15.31 4.49
N GLY A 83 -29.96 -16.25 5.40
CA GLY A 83 -30.13 -17.67 5.16
C GLY A 83 -31.48 -18.12 5.70
N PRO A 84 -32.00 -19.26 5.23
CA PRO A 84 -33.24 -19.81 5.77
C PRO A 84 -33.09 -19.93 7.29
N ALA A 85 -34.02 -19.31 8.03
CA ALA A 85 -34.19 -19.62 9.44
C ALA A 85 -34.26 -21.14 9.54
N ALA A 86 -33.34 -21.76 10.30
CA ALA A 86 -33.14 -23.20 10.34
C ALA A 86 -34.47 -23.95 10.21
N TYR A 87 -34.70 -24.59 9.06
CA TYR A 87 -35.88 -25.44 8.91
C TYR A 87 -35.71 -26.60 9.89
N PRO A 88 -36.69 -26.88 10.76
CA PRO A 88 -36.57 -27.97 11.71
C PRO A 88 -36.45 -29.28 10.94
N ILE A 89 -35.31 -29.95 11.07
CA ILE A 89 -35.07 -31.29 10.52
C ILE A 89 -35.76 -32.29 11.48
N PRO A 90 -36.77 -33.05 11.06
CA PRO A 90 -37.34 -34.11 11.89
C PRO A 90 -36.30 -35.22 12.03
N THR A 91 -35.84 -35.49 13.25
CA THR A 91 -35.11 -36.73 13.53
C THR A 91 -36.09 -37.87 13.77
N VAL A 92 -35.65 -39.11 13.60
CA VAL A 92 -36.42 -40.36 13.78
C VAL A 92 -37.11 -40.47 15.16
N HIS A 93 -36.70 -39.65 16.13
CA HIS A 93 -37.27 -39.59 17.49
C HIS A 93 -38.03 -38.29 17.81
N GLY A 94 -38.32 -37.43 16.83
CA GLY A 94 -39.13 -36.23 17.03
C GLY A 94 -38.42 -35.07 17.72
N THR A 95 -37.10 -35.12 17.89
CA THR A 95 -36.29 -33.99 18.40
C THR A 95 -35.70 -33.20 17.25
N VAL A 96 -35.88 -31.87 17.27
CA VAL A 96 -35.31 -30.96 16.27
C VAL A 96 -33.80 -30.85 16.50
N SER A 97 -32.98 -31.21 15.51
CA SER A 97 -31.53 -30.98 15.58
C SER A 97 -31.25 -29.47 15.69
N PRO A 98 -30.45 -29.00 16.66
CA PRO A 98 -30.10 -27.58 16.77
C PRO A 98 -29.12 -27.13 15.67
N TYR A 99 -28.56 -28.06 14.89
CA TYR A 99 -27.64 -27.77 13.79
C TYR A 99 -28.28 -28.11 12.44
N PRO A 100 -28.48 -27.11 11.54
CA PRO A 100 -28.93 -27.36 10.17
C PRO A 100 -27.75 -27.87 9.33
N SER A 101 -27.73 -29.16 8.98
CA SER A 101 -26.65 -29.74 8.14
C SER A 101 -26.57 -29.07 6.76
N ASP A 102 -27.71 -28.60 6.23
CA ASP A 102 -27.81 -28.06 4.88
C ASP A 102 -27.55 -26.55 4.82
N ALA A 103 -27.53 -25.86 5.96
CA ALA A 103 -27.17 -24.45 5.99
C ALA A 103 -25.64 -24.28 5.92
N MET A 104 -24.86 -25.19 6.53
CA MET A 104 -23.40 -25.05 6.63
C MET A 104 -22.71 -24.86 5.26
N PRO A 105 -23.03 -25.63 4.20
CA PRO A 105 -22.45 -25.42 2.88
C PRO A 105 -22.87 -24.09 2.24
N TYR A 106 -24.13 -23.66 2.42
CA TYR A 106 -24.62 -22.36 1.96
C TYR A 106 -23.93 -21.19 2.67
N TRP A 107 -23.73 -21.31 3.99
CA TRP A 107 -22.99 -20.36 4.81
C TRP A 107 -21.53 -20.23 4.36
N VAL A 108 -20.87 -21.37 4.13
CA VAL A 108 -19.49 -21.42 3.62
C VAL A 108 -19.40 -20.79 2.23
N ALA A 109 -20.29 -21.14 1.30
CA ALA A 109 -20.32 -20.57 -0.04
C ALA A 109 -20.53 -19.04 -0.01
N MET A 110 -21.41 -18.55 0.85
CA MET A 110 -21.67 -17.12 0.94
C MET A 110 -20.54 -16.34 1.60
N MET A 111 -19.86 -16.91 2.61
CA MET A 111 -18.67 -16.30 3.19
C MET A 111 -17.52 -16.26 2.18
N ASN A 112 -17.34 -17.32 1.39
CA ASN A 112 -16.35 -17.34 0.30
C ASN A 112 -16.65 -16.27 -0.75
N GLN A 113 -17.90 -16.13 -1.19
CA GLN A 113 -18.30 -15.08 -2.13
C GLN A 113 -18.02 -13.68 -1.59
N ARG A 114 -18.30 -13.44 -0.29
CA ARG A 114 -18.02 -12.16 0.36
C ARG A 114 -16.52 -11.87 0.43
N LEU A 115 -15.70 -12.87 0.71
CA LEU A 115 -14.24 -12.74 0.72
C LEU A 115 -13.70 -12.44 -0.68
N GLU A 116 -14.19 -13.13 -1.71
CA GLU A 116 -13.81 -12.85 -3.11
C GLU A 116 -14.20 -11.44 -3.55
N ASP A 117 -15.41 -10.99 -3.21
CA ASP A 117 -15.87 -9.63 -3.52
C ASP A 117 -15.05 -8.57 -2.79
N LEU A 118 -14.63 -8.85 -1.56
CA LEU A 118 -13.78 -7.98 -0.78
C LEU A 118 -12.35 -7.92 -1.38
N GLU A 119 -11.79 -9.06 -1.77
CA GLU A 119 -10.49 -9.12 -2.44
C GLU A 119 -10.51 -8.34 -3.77
N LYS A 120 -11.59 -8.46 -4.56
CA LYS A 120 -11.78 -7.67 -5.79
C LYS A 120 -11.82 -6.16 -5.51
N ARG A 121 -12.53 -5.74 -4.46
CA ARG A 121 -12.58 -4.32 -4.04
C ARG A 121 -11.22 -3.82 -3.57
N PHE A 122 -10.47 -4.66 -2.85
CA PHE A 122 -9.14 -4.33 -2.37
C PHE A 122 -8.16 -4.15 -3.54
N ARG A 123 -8.11 -5.09 -4.49
CA ARG A 123 -7.29 -4.95 -5.70
C ARG A 123 -7.62 -3.68 -6.49
N LYS A 124 -8.92 -3.38 -6.64
CA LYS A 124 -9.35 -2.13 -7.29
C LYS A 124 -8.90 -0.87 -6.52
N MET A 125 -8.89 -0.91 -5.19
CA MET A 125 -8.40 0.20 -4.36
C MET A 125 -6.88 0.35 -4.47
N GLU A 126 -6.15 -0.77 -4.48
CA GLU A 126 -4.71 -0.82 -4.70
C GLU A 126 -4.34 -0.22 -6.07
N ASP A 127 -5.04 -0.61 -7.14
CA ASP A 127 -4.87 -0.04 -8.49
C ASP A 127 -5.10 1.48 -8.50
N LEU A 128 -6.17 1.96 -7.86
CA LEU A 128 -6.49 3.40 -7.79
C LEU A 128 -5.45 4.21 -6.99
N VAL A 129 -4.83 3.61 -5.98
CA VAL A 129 -3.73 4.22 -5.21
C VAL A 129 -2.47 4.27 -6.07
N MET A 130 -2.20 3.22 -6.85
CA MET A 130 -1.04 3.13 -7.74
C MET A 130 -1.16 4.04 -8.98
N GLU A 131 -2.38 4.30 -9.47
CA GLU A 131 -2.65 5.21 -10.59
C GLU A 131 -2.62 6.70 -10.21
N ASN A 132 -2.64 7.04 -8.91
CA ASN A 132 -2.57 8.42 -8.40
C ASN A 132 -1.26 8.75 -7.66
N PRO A 133 -0.08 8.73 -8.30
CA PRO A 133 1.16 9.21 -7.68
C PRO A 133 1.29 10.74 -7.67
N GLY A 134 0.28 11.52 -8.11
CA GLY A 134 0.42 12.94 -8.46
C GLY A 134 -0.69 13.90 -8.01
N ALA A 135 -1.17 13.79 -6.77
CA ALA A 135 -2.00 14.83 -6.12
C ALA A 135 -1.43 15.24 -4.75
#